data_AF-A0A9E6X0W7-F1
#
_entry.id   AF-A0A9E6X0W7-F1
#
_cell.length_a   1.000
_cell.length_b   1.000
_cell.length_c   1.000
_cell.angle_alpha   90.00
_cell.angle_beta   90.00
_cell.angle_gamma   90.00
#
_symmetry.space_group_name_H-M   'P 1'
#
loop_
_entity.id
_entity.type
_entity.pdbx_description
1 polymer ?
#
loop_
_entity_poly.entity_id
_entity_poly.type
_entity_poly.pdbx_seq_one_letter_code
_entity_poly.pdbx_strand_id
1 'polypeptide(L)'
;MSDTVVINGAILEKDAEDTWQAGADTLEKMAQAIPEISAPDFSIMPGGQEAAKLYVTARQALAEYITGGKDEFLAFEHLLLKAAIAYGKAHGATVDEITRMEKELES
;
A
#
# COMPACT_ATOMS: atom_id res chain seq x y z
N MET A 1 7.30 12.71 35.75
CA MET A 1 7.16 13.53 34.53
C MET A 1 6.53 12.61 33.52
N SER A 2 5.33 12.91 33.03
CA SER A 2 4.79 12.16 31.89
C SER A 2 5.69 12.52 30.71
N ASP A 3 6.36 11.53 30.13
CA ASP A 3 6.96 11.68 28.82
C ASP A 3 5.79 11.88 27.85
N THR A 4 5.35 13.13 27.75
CA THR A 4 4.44 13.56 26.70
C THR A 4 5.27 13.41 25.45
N VAL A 5 5.19 12.23 24.81
CA VAL A 5 5.74 12.02 23.48
C VAL A 5 5.14 13.11 22.63
N VAL A 6 5.94 14.13 22.31
CA VAL A 6 5.58 15.14 21.33
C VAL A 6 5.60 14.37 20.01
N ILE A 7 4.48 13.74 19.68
CA ILE A 7 4.27 13.13 18.37
C ILE A 7 4.22 14.33 17.43
N ASN A 8 5.37 14.68 16.87
CA ASN A 8 5.46 15.74 15.89
C ASN A 8 4.68 15.28 14.66
N GLY A 9 3.65 16.04 14.24
CA GLY A 9 2.86 15.73 13.04
C GLY A 9 3.73 15.43 11.82
N ALA A 10 4.91 16.08 11.73
CA ALA A 10 5.89 15.83 10.68
C ALA A 10 6.51 14.42 10.72
N ILE A 11 6.60 13.78 11.89
CA ILE A 11 7.05 12.38 12.00
C ILE A 11 5.97 11.44 11.48
N LEU A 12 4.71 11.68 11.84
CA LEU A 12 3.59 10.85 11.38
C LEU A 12 3.42 10.93 9.86
N GLU A 13 3.51 12.13 9.31
CA GLU A 13 3.49 12.38 7.88
C GLU A 13 4.66 11.71 7.17
N LYS A 14 5.88 11.90 7.69
CA LYS A 14 7.06 11.25 7.11
C LYS A 14 6.93 9.74 7.12
N ASP A 15 6.40 9.15 8.18
CA ASP A 15 6.20 7.70 8.25
C ASP A 15 5.11 7.24 7.27
N ALA A 16 4.04 8.02 7.08
CA ALA A 16 3.00 7.77 6.08
C ALA A 16 3.62 7.66 4.67
N GLU A 17 4.42 8.66 4.27
CA GLU A 17 5.07 8.70 2.96
C GLU A 17 6.21 7.67 2.81
N ASP A 18 7.23 7.75 3.67
CA ASP A 18 8.50 7.02 3.48
C ASP A 18 8.34 5.51 3.75
N THR A 19 7.39 5.12 4.59
CA THR A 19 7.23 3.72 5.01
C THR A 19 6.00 3.09 4.36
N TRP A 20 4.82 3.69 4.53
CA TRP A 20 3.57 3.01 4.20
C TRP A 20 3.18 3.18 2.73
N GLN A 21 3.26 4.40 2.19
CA GLN A 21 3.08 4.63 0.75
C GLN A 21 4.17 3.91 -0.06
N ALA A 22 5.44 4.04 0.32
CA ALA A 22 6.54 3.33 -0.35
C ALA A 22 6.38 1.79 -0.29
N GLY A 23 5.85 1.27 0.81
CA GLY A 23 5.47 -0.14 0.95
C GLY A 23 4.34 -0.54 -0.01
N ALA A 24 3.29 0.28 -0.11
CA ALA A 24 2.19 0.09 -1.06
C ALA A 24 2.69 0.07 -2.52
N ASP A 25 3.53 1.03 -2.91
CA ASP A 25 4.16 1.09 -4.24
C ASP A 25 5.01 -0.16 -4.54
N THR A 26 5.67 -0.70 -3.51
CA THR A 26 6.45 -1.93 -3.64
C THR A 26 5.54 -3.14 -3.89
N LEU A 27 4.43 -3.25 -3.15
CA LEU A 27 3.45 -4.32 -3.34
C LEU A 27 2.80 -4.22 -4.72
N GLU A 28 2.50 -3.02 -5.21
CA GLU A 28 1.99 -2.82 -6.56
C GLU A 28 2.98 -3.35 -7.63
N LYS A 29 4.27 -2.99 -7.51
CA LYS A 29 5.32 -3.49 -8.42
C LYS A 29 5.43 -5.03 -8.35
N MET A 30 5.30 -5.61 -7.16
CA MET A 30 5.31 -7.08 -7.00
C MET A 30 4.12 -7.73 -7.70
N ALA A 31 2.90 -7.18 -7.57
CA ALA A 31 1.72 -7.69 -8.25
C ALA A 31 1.86 -7.62 -9.79
N GLN A 32 2.41 -6.52 -10.29
CA GLN A 32 2.70 -6.33 -11.73
C GLN A 32 3.80 -7.26 -12.25
N ALA A 33 4.74 -7.67 -11.40
CA ALA A 33 5.84 -8.55 -11.76
C ALA A 33 5.46 -10.04 -11.81
N ILE A 34 4.25 -10.44 -11.40
CA ILE A 34 3.85 -11.84 -11.40
C ILE A 34 3.78 -12.35 -12.85
N PRO A 35 4.60 -13.35 -13.22
CA PRO A 35 4.82 -13.71 -14.62
C PRO A 35 3.56 -14.28 -15.28
N GLU A 36 3.36 -13.89 -16.53
CA GLU A 36 2.41 -14.53 -17.43
C GLU A 36 3.10 -15.69 -18.13
N ILE A 37 2.65 -16.91 -17.86
CA ILE A 37 3.08 -18.08 -18.62
C ILE A 37 1.98 -18.38 -19.63
N SER A 38 2.38 -18.56 -20.88
CA SER A 38 1.44 -18.82 -21.95
C SER A 38 0.98 -20.29 -21.91
N ALA A 39 -0.30 -20.55 -22.14
CA ALA A 39 -0.83 -21.93 -22.19
C ALA A 39 -0.07 -22.88 -23.17
N PRO A 40 0.48 -22.41 -24.31
CA PRO A 40 1.35 -23.21 -25.16
C PRO A 40 2.63 -23.75 -24.47
N ASP A 41 3.12 -23.11 -23.42
CA ASP A 41 4.29 -23.60 -22.66
C ASP A 41 3.98 -24.89 -21.91
N PHE A 42 2.70 -25.18 -21.67
CA PHE A 42 2.22 -26.42 -21.05
C PHE A 42 1.78 -27.47 -22.08
N SER A 43 1.63 -27.14 -23.37
CA SER A 43 0.87 -27.95 -24.35
C SER A 43 1.57 -29.19 -24.89
N ILE A 44 2.76 -29.52 -24.40
CA ILE A 44 3.56 -30.67 -24.86
C ILE A 44 3.41 -31.94 -24.01
N MET A 45 2.74 -31.87 -22.85
CA MET A 45 2.55 -33.02 -21.96
C MET A 45 1.06 -33.30 -21.69
N PRO A 46 0.65 -34.59 -21.62
CA PRO A 46 -0.68 -34.95 -21.12
C PRO A 46 -0.94 -34.31 -19.75
N GLY A 47 -2.08 -33.62 -19.59
CA GLY A 47 -2.42 -32.85 -18.38
C GLY A 47 -1.95 -31.38 -18.38
N GLY A 48 -1.21 -30.95 -19.40
CA GLY A 48 -0.69 -29.58 -19.49
C GLY A 48 -1.75 -28.47 -19.48
N GLN A 49 -2.91 -28.69 -20.12
CA GLN A 49 -4.00 -27.72 -20.06
C GLN A 49 -4.56 -27.51 -18.65
N GLU A 50 -4.62 -28.57 -17.84
CA GLU A 50 -5.10 -28.47 -16.46
C GLU A 50 -4.06 -27.78 -15.58
N ALA A 51 -2.77 -28.11 -15.76
CA ALA A 51 -1.67 -27.40 -15.11
C ALA A 51 -1.64 -25.90 -15.46
N ALA A 52 -1.90 -25.53 -16.71
CA ALA A 52 -1.98 -24.13 -17.14
C ALA A 52 -3.12 -23.39 -16.44
N LYS A 53 -4.31 -23.99 -16.30
CA LYS A 53 -5.42 -23.39 -15.55
C LYS A 53 -5.08 -23.20 -14.07
N LEU A 54 -4.53 -24.23 -13.43
CA LEU A 54 -4.12 -24.16 -12.03
C LEU A 54 -3.07 -23.06 -11.81
N TYR A 55 -2.13 -22.91 -12.73
CA TYR A 55 -1.15 -21.82 -12.70
C TYR A 55 -1.82 -20.45 -12.80
N VAL A 56 -2.74 -20.25 -13.76
CA VAL A 56 -3.46 -18.98 -13.90
C VAL A 56 -4.27 -18.65 -12.65
N THR A 57 -4.96 -19.63 -12.06
CA THR A 57 -5.69 -19.44 -10.80
C THR A 57 -4.75 -19.07 -9.65
N ALA A 58 -3.61 -19.76 -9.51
CA ALA A 58 -2.63 -19.45 -8.47
C ALA A 58 -2.04 -18.05 -8.65
N ARG A 59 -1.77 -17.64 -9.89
CA ARG A 59 -1.29 -16.30 -10.25
C ARG A 59 -2.30 -15.22 -9.86
N GLN A 60 -3.56 -15.41 -10.22
CA GLN A 60 -4.65 -14.48 -9.89
C GLN A 60 -4.82 -14.35 -8.37
N ALA A 61 -4.87 -15.47 -7.65
CA ALA A 61 -4.99 -15.46 -6.19
C ALA A 61 -3.83 -14.73 -5.50
N LEU A 62 -2.60 -14.91 -6.00
CA LEU A 62 -1.44 -14.18 -5.48
C LEU A 62 -1.53 -12.67 -5.78
N ALA A 63 -1.92 -12.30 -6.99
CA ALA A 63 -2.10 -10.90 -7.38
C ALA A 63 -3.15 -10.19 -6.51
N GLU A 64 -4.29 -10.86 -6.29
CA GLU A 64 -5.37 -10.37 -5.42
C GLU A 64 -4.91 -10.21 -3.98
N TYR A 65 -4.18 -11.19 -3.44
CA TYR A 65 -3.65 -11.12 -2.08
C TYR A 65 -2.67 -9.95 -1.89
N ILE A 66 -1.72 -9.77 -2.83
CA ILE A 66 -0.76 -8.66 -2.78
C ILE A 66 -1.47 -7.31 -2.92
N THR A 67 -2.46 -7.22 -3.81
CA THR A 67 -3.26 -6.00 -3.99
C THR A 67 -4.05 -5.66 -2.73
N GLY A 68 -4.66 -6.66 -2.07
CA GLY A 68 -5.30 -6.45 -0.77
C GLY A 68 -4.31 -5.95 0.29
N GLY A 69 -3.10 -6.51 0.34
CA GLY A 69 -2.04 -6.02 1.21
C GLY A 69 -1.64 -4.56 0.93
N LYS A 70 -1.60 -4.15 -0.35
CA LYS A 70 -1.37 -2.76 -0.75
C LYS A 70 -2.45 -1.85 -0.18
N ASP A 71 -3.71 -2.23 -0.31
CA ASP A 71 -4.85 -1.43 0.17
C ASP A 71 -4.81 -1.26 1.70
N GLU A 72 -4.38 -2.29 2.44
CA GLU A 72 -4.19 -2.19 3.89
C GLU A 72 -3.04 -1.23 4.28
N PHE A 73 -1.95 -1.20 3.50
CA PHE A 73 -0.85 -0.25 3.71
C PHE A 73 -1.32 1.19 3.50
N LEU A 74 -2.06 1.45 2.41
CA LEU A 74 -2.66 2.76 2.12
C LEU A 74 -3.70 3.15 3.18
N ALA A 75 -4.49 2.19 3.67
CA ALA A 75 -5.45 2.46 4.74
C ALA A 75 -4.74 2.91 6.04
N PHE A 76 -3.60 2.31 6.36
CA PHE A 76 -2.79 2.71 7.52
C PHE A 76 -2.11 4.06 7.32
N GLU A 77 -1.55 4.31 6.14
CA GLU A 77 -1.02 5.60 5.70
C GLU A 77 -2.05 6.73 5.90
N HIS A 78 -3.27 6.55 5.41
CA HIS A 78 -4.36 7.51 5.58
C HIS A 78 -4.72 7.75 7.05
N LEU A 79 -4.64 6.73 7.91
CA LEU A 79 -4.89 6.88 9.34
C LEU A 79 -3.80 7.73 10.01
N LEU A 80 -2.54 7.58 9.59
CA LEU A 80 -1.43 8.40 10.09
C LEU A 80 -1.58 9.86 9.66
N LEU A 81 -1.92 10.14 8.40
CA LEU A 81 -2.18 11.50 7.93
C LEU A 81 -3.35 12.15 8.68
N LYS A 82 -4.45 11.41 8.90
CA LYS A 82 -5.58 11.90 9.72
C LYS A 82 -5.15 12.25 11.15
N ALA A 83 -4.30 11.41 11.76
CA ALA A 83 -3.75 11.67 13.08
C ALA A 83 -2.82 12.90 13.07
N ALA A 84 -1.98 13.06 12.06
CA ALA A 84 -1.11 14.21 11.87
C ALA A 84 -1.89 15.52 11.72
N ILE A 85 -2.96 15.52 10.90
CA ILE A 85 -3.87 16.66 10.75
C ILE A 85 -4.56 17.01 12.06
N ALA A 86 -5.12 16.02 12.77
CA ALA A 86 -5.79 16.24 14.04
C ALA A 86 -4.84 16.82 15.09
N TYR A 87 -3.61 16.29 15.15
CA TYR A 87 -2.57 16.82 16.03
C TYR A 87 -2.17 18.25 15.65
N GLY A 88 -1.92 18.51 14.36
CA GLY A 88 -1.55 19.83 13.84
C GLY A 88 -2.61 20.88 14.11
N LYS A 89 -3.90 20.56 13.89
CA LYS A 89 -5.05 21.43 14.23
C LYS A 89 -5.07 21.79 15.71
N ALA A 90 -4.71 20.87 16.60
CA ALA A 90 -4.72 21.10 18.05
C ALA A 90 -3.49 21.90 18.56
N HIS A 91 -2.37 21.89 17.83
CA HIS A 91 -1.09 22.43 18.30
C HIS A 91 -0.56 23.61 17.45
N GLY A 92 -1.43 24.19 16.61
CA GLY A 92 -1.11 25.43 15.89
C GLY A 92 -0.30 25.23 14.60
N ALA A 93 -0.43 24.08 13.94
CA ALA A 93 0.05 23.92 12.57
C ALA A 93 -0.61 24.95 11.64
N THR A 94 0.12 25.34 10.61
CA THR A 94 -0.36 26.33 9.64
C THR A 94 -1.48 25.75 8.78
N VAL A 95 -2.31 26.65 8.23
CA VAL A 95 -3.37 26.26 7.29
C VAL A 95 -2.79 25.57 6.06
N ASP A 96 -1.61 25.99 5.61
CA ASP A 96 -0.93 25.43 4.45
C ASP A 96 -0.48 23.98 4.69
N GLU A 97 0.09 23.68 5.88
CA GLU A 97 0.48 22.32 6.27
C GLU A 97 -0.73 21.39 6.36
N ILE A 98 -1.81 21.85 6.97
CA ILE A 98 -3.07 21.09 7.06
C ILE A 98 -3.65 20.84 5.67
N THR A 99 -3.68 21.87 4.82
CA THR A 99 -4.23 21.78 3.45
C THR A 99 -3.42 20.82 2.58
N ARG A 100 -2.09 20.75 2.77
CA ARG A 100 -1.24 19.80 2.06
C ARG A 100 -1.56 18.36 2.46
N MET A 101 -1.58 18.05 3.75
CA MET A 101 -1.93 16.72 4.24
C MET A 101 -3.36 16.29 3.84
N GLU A 102 -4.31 17.23 3.81
CA GLU A 102 -5.68 16.95 3.35
C GLU A 102 -5.73 16.61 1.85
N LYS A 103 -4.85 17.18 1.02
CA LYS A 103 -4.74 16.81 -0.40
C LYS A 103 -4.11 15.43 -0.60
N GLU A 104 -3.14 15.06 0.23
CA GLU A 104 -2.53 13.72 0.19
C GLU A 104 -3.55 12.63 0.53
N LEU A 105 -4.52 12.90 1.41
CA LEU A 105 -5.65 12.00 1.67
C LEU A 105 -6.65 11.85 0.52
N GLU A 106 -6.63 12.77 -0.46
CA GLU A 106 -7.55 12.78 -1.61
C GLU A 106 -6.96 12.13 -2.86
N SER A 107 -5.66 11.83 -2.88
CA SER A 107 -4.95 11.18 -3.99
C SER A 107 -5.04 9.66 -3.96
#